data_AF-A0A5S5CDU9-F1
#
_entry.id   AF-A0A5S5CDU9-F1
#
_cell.length_a   1.000
_cell.length_b   1.000
_cell.length_c   1.000
_cell.angle_alpha   90.00
_cell.angle_beta   90.00
_cell.angle_gamma   90.00
#
_symmetry.space_group_name_H-M   'P 1'
#
loop_
_entity.id
_entity.type
_entity.pdbx_description
1 polymer ?
#
loop_
_entity_poly.entity_id
_entity_poly.type
_entity_poly.pdbx_seq_one_letter_code
_entity_poly.pdbx_strand_id
1 'polypeptide(L)'
;MELYVVRHGQTEWNAQNRVCGRTDIPLTAKGEEQARAIAASLADRHFDAIIASPLARARRTAEIIANARGVHITKDDRLIEQHYGFTKARPAMTKHSGMRNSNLPQNCPAANRFCRSRTGCTG
;
A
#
# COMPACT_ATOMS: atom_id res chain seq x y z
N MET A 1 14.98 -10.00 -18.09
CA MET A 1 14.11 -8.91 -17.58
C MET A 1 14.12 -8.99 -16.07
N GLU A 2 14.52 -7.92 -15.41
CA GLU A 2 14.50 -7.81 -13.94
C GLU A 2 13.42 -6.81 -13.52
N LEU A 3 12.70 -7.10 -12.45
CA LEU A 3 11.63 -6.24 -11.93
C LEU A 3 11.91 -5.87 -10.49
N TYR A 4 11.95 -4.57 -10.23
CA TYR A 4 12.11 -4.01 -8.89
C TYR A 4 10.81 -3.32 -8.48
N VAL A 5 10.32 -3.64 -7.28
CA VAL A 5 9.09 -3.07 -6.74
C VAL A 5 9.42 -2.27 -5.48
N VAL A 6 9.15 -0.97 -5.52
CA VAL A 6 9.38 -0.05 -4.42
C VAL A 6 8.05 0.49 -3.93
N ARG A 7 7.77 0.34 -2.63
CA ARG A 7 6.68 1.05 -1.99
C ARG A 7 7.08 2.51 -1.77
N HIS A 8 6.12 3.43 -1.92
CA HIS A 8 6.35 4.84 -1.58
C HIS A 8 6.89 5.01 -0.15
N GLY A 9 7.66 6.08 0.08
CA GLY A 9 8.16 6.44 1.40
C GLY A 9 7.04 6.75 2.41
N GLN A 10 7.41 6.89 3.68
CA GLN A 10 6.45 7.20 4.74
C GLN A 10 5.65 8.49 4.46
N THR A 11 4.36 8.43 4.78
CA THR A 11 3.46 9.60 4.87
C THR A 11 3.01 9.81 6.32
N GLU A 12 2.44 10.97 6.63
CA GLU A 12 1.93 11.28 7.97
C GLU A 12 0.89 10.24 8.44
N TRP A 13 0.01 9.80 7.53
CA TRP A 13 -0.97 8.78 7.87
C TRP A 13 -0.32 7.43 8.15
N ASN A 14 0.76 7.06 7.47
CA ASN A 14 1.46 5.83 7.83
C ASN A 14 2.11 5.92 9.20
N ALA A 15 2.65 7.09 9.59
CA ALA A 15 3.19 7.31 10.93
C ALA A 15 2.10 7.16 12.01
N GLN A 16 0.87 7.58 11.70
CA GLN A 16 -0.31 7.46 12.56
C GLN A 16 -1.05 6.13 12.43
N ASN A 17 -0.51 5.14 11.71
CA ASN A 17 -1.18 3.87 11.40
C ASN A 17 -2.56 4.04 10.75
N ARG A 18 -2.74 5.01 9.86
CA ARG A 18 -3.96 5.28 9.11
C ARG A 18 -3.82 4.86 7.64
N VAL A 19 -4.91 4.39 7.06
CA VAL A 19 -4.95 3.96 5.65
C VAL A 19 -5.06 5.16 4.73
N CYS A 20 -4.08 5.36 3.84
CA CYS A 20 -4.08 6.46 2.86
C CYS A 20 -5.13 6.27 1.76
N GLY A 21 -5.23 5.05 1.22
CA GLY A 21 -6.04 4.76 0.04
C GLY A 21 -5.64 5.65 -1.14
N ARG A 22 -6.64 6.18 -1.85
CA ARG A 22 -6.44 7.11 -2.97
C ARG A 22 -6.28 8.58 -2.56
N THR A 23 -6.26 8.87 -1.27
CA THR A 23 -6.04 10.24 -0.78
C THR A 23 -4.63 10.66 -1.15
N ASP A 24 -4.49 11.85 -1.74
CA ASP A 24 -3.19 12.36 -2.13
C ASP A 24 -2.50 13.04 -0.95
N ILE A 25 -1.59 12.30 -0.31
CA ILE A 25 -0.88 12.72 0.91
C ILE A 25 0.62 12.75 0.57
N PRO A 26 1.32 13.84 0.87
CA PRO A 26 2.76 13.95 0.59
C PRO A 26 3.60 13.03 1.50
N LEU A 27 4.87 12.86 1.12
CA LEU A 27 5.86 12.20 1.97
C LEU A 27 6.20 13.07 3.18
N THR A 28 6.56 12.41 4.29
CA THR A 28 7.25 13.08 5.40
C THR A 28 8.74 13.25 5.07
N ALA A 29 9.47 14.04 5.85
CA ALA A 29 10.93 14.14 5.74
C ALA A 29 11.61 12.76 5.83
N LYS A 30 11.15 11.92 6.78
CA LYS A 30 11.57 10.52 6.89
C LYS A 30 11.24 9.70 5.65
N GLY A 31 10.10 9.94 5.02
CA GLY A 31 9.73 9.31 3.75
C GLY A 31 10.66 9.68 2.60
N GLU A 32 11.12 10.93 2.55
CA GLU A 32 12.13 11.34 1.58
C GLU A 32 13.51 10.72 1.86
N GLU A 33 13.94 10.65 3.13
CA GLU A 33 15.17 9.97 3.53
C GLU A 33 15.16 8.50 3.13
N GLN A 34 14.03 7.81 3.32
CA GLN A 34 13.84 6.43 2.85
C GLN A 34 14.02 6.32 1.34
N ALA A 35 13.45 7.23 0.56
CA ALA A 35 13.59 7.24 -0.89
C ALA A 35 15.05 7.46 -1.32
N ARG A 36 15.79 8.36 -0.65
CA ARG A 36 17.22 8.60 -0.90
C ARG A 36 18.07 7.38 -0.55
N ALA A 37 17.77 6.71 0.56
CA ALA A 37 18.47 5.48 0.95
C ALA A 37 18.26 4.35 -0.09
N ILE A 38 17.06 4.22 -0.62
CA ILE A 38 16.78 3.28 -1.72
C ILE A 38 17.58 3.65 -2.96
N ALA A 39 17.56 4.93 -3.37
CA ALA A 39 18.34 5.40 -4.51
C ALA A 39 19.83 5.07 -4.37
N ALA A 40 20.41 5.27 -3.18
CA ALA A 40 21.78 4.91 -2.89
C ALA A 40 22.03 3.39 -2.97
N SER A 41 21.13 2.57 -2.43
CA SER A 41 21.25 1.10 -2.49
C SER A 41 21.18 0.52 -3.91
N LEU A 42 20.61 1.28 -4.84
CA LEU A 42 20.45 0.90 -6.24
C LEU A 42 21.47 1.60 -7.16
N ALA A 43 22.51 2.24 -6.60
CA ALA A 43 23.49 3.02 -7.36
C ALA A 43 24.24 2.21 -8.43
N ASP A 44 24.45 0.92 -8.21
CA ASP A 44 25.17 0.05 -9.15
C ASP A 44 24.24 -0.65 -10.17
N ARG A 45 22.95 -0.28 -10.20
CA ARG A 45 21.94 -0.93 -11.05
C ARG A 45 21.48 -0.03 -12.18
N HIS A 46 21.46 -0.57 -13.40
CA HIS A 46 20.90 0.11 -14.56
C HIS A 46 19.38 -0.13 -14.63
N PHE A 47 18.62 0.92 -14.93
CA PHE A 47 17.17 0.83 -15.12
C PHE A 47 16.81 1.46 -16.45
N ASP A 48 16.09 0.71 -17.29
CA ASP A 48 15.63 1.20 -18.59
C ASP A 48 14.43 2.16 -18.44
N ALA A 49 13.59 1.94 -17.42
CA ALA A 49 12.42 2.74 -17.14
C ALA A 49 12.00 2.68 -15.67
N ILE A 50 11.35 3.74 -15.20
CA ILE A 50 10.64 3.76 -13.92
C ILE A 50 9.16 4.02 -14.21
N ILE A 51 8.29 3.19 -13.64
CA ILE A 51 6.83 3.36 -13.74
C ILE A 51 6.29 3.62 -12.34
N ALA A 52 5.50 4.68 -12.17
CA ALA A 52 4.99 5.11 -10.87
C ALA A 52 3.49 5.36 -10.88
N SER A 53 2.86 5.14 -9.72
CA SER A 53 1.50 5.61 -9.46
C SER A 53 1.44 7.15 -9.57
N PRO A 54 0.34 7.74 -10.07
CA PRO A 54 0.19 9.20 -10.15
C PRO A 54 0.05 9.89 -8.79
N LEU A 55 -0.14 9.15 -7.69
CA LEU A 55 -0.24 9.73 -6.34
C LEU A 55 1.08 10.39 -5.92
N ALA A 56 1.01 11.59 -5.32
CA ALA A 56 2.16 12.44 -5.01
C ALA A 56 3.24 11.71 -4.20
N ARG A 57 2.86 10.91 -3.20
CA ARG A 57 3.83 10.10 -2.43
C ARG A 57 4.64 9.13 -3.28
N ALA A 58 4.00 8.45 -4.23
CA ALA A 58 4.68 7.48 -5.09
C ALA A 58 5.51 8.20 -6.16
N ARG A 59 4.96 9.26 -6.76
CA ARG A 59 5.69 10.11 -7.70
C ARG A 59 6.94 10.71 -7.07
N ARG A 60 6.82 11.27 -5.87
CA ARG A 60 7.95 11.89 -5.17
C ARG A 60 9.05 10.89 -4.83
N THR A 61 8.68 9.68 -4.39
CA THR A 61 9.66 8.59 -4.20
C THR A 61 10.36 8.23 -5.51
N ALA A 62 9.59 8.07 -6.59
CA ALA A 62 10.15 7.76 -7.92
C ALA A 62 11.06 8.89 -8.44
N GLU A 63 10.68 10.15 -8.28
CA GLU A 63 11.48 11.34 -8.65
C GLU A 63 12.84 11.36 -7.95
N ILE A 64 12.87 11.06 -6.64
CA ILE A 64 14.13 10.99 -5.89
C ILE A 64 15.06 9.90 -6.44
N ILE A 65 14.50 8.72 -6.77
CA ILE A 65 15.26 7.61 -7.34
C ILE A 65 15.72 7.93 -8.77
N ALA A 66 14.83 8.46 -9.59
CA ALA A 66 15.09 8.79 -10.99
C ALA A 66 16.13 9.89 -11.17
N ASN A 67 16.05 10.95 -10.36
CA ASN A 67 17.01 12.07 -10.41
C ASN A 67 18.44 11.62 -10.11
N ALA A 68 18.62 10.63 -9.23
CA ALA A 68 19.94 10.06 -8.94
C ALA A 68 20.50 9.23 -10.12
N ARG A 69 19.68 8.88 -11.11
CA ARG A 69 20.03 7.96 -12.21
C ARG A 69 19.84 8.56 -13.61
N GLY A 70 19.17 9.70 -13.74
CA GLY A 70 18.81 10.28 -15.04
C GLY A 70 17.77 9.47 -15.82
N VAL A 71 16.91 8.70 -15.14
CA VAL A 71 15.94 7.79 -15.78
C VAL A 71 14.57 8.48 -15.92
N HIS A 72 13.88 8.28 -17.05
CA HIS A 72 12.54 8.82 -17.26
C HIS A 72 11.48 8.09 -16.42
N ILE A 73 10.54 8.84 -15.86
CA ILE A 73 9.40 8.30 -15.11
C ILE A 73 8.14 8.34 -15.97
N THR A 74 7.52 7.19 -16.17
CA THR A 74 6.18 7.07 -16.74
C THR A 74 5.15 6.90 -15.61
N LYS A 75 4.02 7.61 -15.70
CA LYS A 75 2.92 7.44 -14.74
C LYS A 75 1.92 6.42 -15.27
N ASP A 76 1.38 5.60 -14.39
CA ASP A 76 0.37 4.60 -14.75
C ASP A 76 -0.74 4.52 -13.69
N ASP A 77 -1.97 4.81 -14.10
CA ASP A 77 -3.15 4.82 -13.23
C ASP A 77 -3.50 3.43 -12.68
N ARG A 78 -3.05 2.36 -13.34
CA ARG A 78 -3.22 0.98 -12.87
C ARG A 78 -2.43 0.69 -11.59
N LEU A 79 -1.45 1.56 -11.26
CA LEU A 79 -0.64 1.48 -10.03
C LEU A 79 -1.23 2.31 -8.88
N ILE A 80 -2.41 2.92 -9.03
CA ILE A 80 -3.08 3.63 -7.95
C ILE A 80 -3.49 2.64 -6.85
N GLU A 81 -3.23 3.03 -5.60
CA GLU A 81 -3.63 2.28 -4.41
C GLU A 81 -5.13 1.93 -4.42
N GLN A 82 -5.48 0.81 -3.77
CA GLN A 82 -6.86 0.39 -3.59
C GLN A 82 -7.73 1.50 -3.00
N HIS A 83 -8.92 1.66 -3.57
CA HIS A 83 -9.93 2.57 -3.04
C HIS A 83 -10.71 1.88 -1.91
N TYR A 84 -10.55 2.37 -0.68
CA TYR A 84 -11.25 1.84 0.50
C TYR A 84 -12.66 2.45 0.72
N GLY A 85 -13.23 3.09 -0.31
CA GLY A 85 -14.53 3.76 -0.23
C GLY A 85 -14.55 4.96 0.71
N PHE A 86 -15.71 5.28 1.30
CA PHE A 86 -15.92 6.44 2.19
C PHE A 86 -15.05 6.45 3.47
N THR A 87 -14.24 5.41 3.70
CA THR A 87 -13.38 5.28 4.87
C THR A 87 -12.12 6.13 4.74
N LYS A 88 -12.25 7.46 4.90
CA LYS A 88 -11.09 8.34 5.03
C LYS A 88 -10.38 8.07 6.35
N ALA A 89 -9.11 7.68 6.28
CA ALA A 89 -8.18 7.77 7.39
C ALA A 89 -8.50 6.92 8.64
N ARG A 90 -9.10 5.74 8.45
CA ARG A 90 -9.26 4.76 9.52
C ARG A 90 -7.90 4.22 9.96
N PRO A 91 -7.75 3.81 11.24
CA PRO A 91 -6.66 2.97 11.64
C PRO A 91 -6.56 1.77 10.69
N ALA A 92 -5.36 1.47 10.20
CA ALA A 92 -5.08 0.20 9.55
C ALA A 92 -5.51 -0.90 10.51
N MET A 93 -6.22 -1.92 10.00
CA MET A 93 -6.64 -3.05 10.83
C MET A 93 -5.41 -3.56 11.59
N THR A 94 -5.46 -3.47 12.92
CA THR A 94 -4.42 -4.02 13.79
C THR A 94 -4.30 -5.49 13.42
N LYS A 95 -3.12 -5.92 12.98
CA LYS A 95 -2.82 -7.36 12.81
C LYS A 95 -3.25 -8.01 14.13
N HIS A 96 -4.22 -8.92 14.09
CA HIS A 96 -4.63 -9.66 15.27
C HIS A 96 -3.43 -10.49 15.74
N SER A 97 -2.63 -9.92 16.63
CA SER A 97 -1.64 -10.66 17.40
C SER A 97 -2.42 -11.52 18.39
N GLY A 98 -2.76 -12.74 17.97
CA GLY A 98 -3.31 -13.78 18.84
C GLY A 98 -4.84 -13.87 18.84
N MET A 99 -5.40 -14.62 17.89
CA MET A 99 -6.55 -15.48 18.18
C MET A 99 -6.07 -16.93 18.11
N ARG A 100 -5.54 -17.43 19.22
CA ARG A 100 -5.76 -18.82 19.62
C ARG A 100 -6.86 -18.78 20.68
N ASN A 101 -7.87 -19.64 20.49
CA ASN A 101 -8.99 -20.00 21.37
C ASN A 101 -8.78 -19.70 22.87
N SER A 102 -9.77 -19.33 23.68
CA SER A 102 -11.19 -19.69 23.71
C SER A 102 -11.95 -18.65 24.56
N ASN A 103 -13.27 -18.52 24.38
CA ASN A 103 -14.22 -17.63 25.10
C ASN A 103 -14.69 -16.39 24.33
N LEU A 104 -15.36 -16.61 23.20
CA LEU A 104 -16.33 -15.65 22.68
C LEU A 104 -17.68 -15.87 23.39
N PRO A 105 -18.32 -14.84 23.98
CA PRO A 105 -19.69 -14.95 24.46
C PRO A 105 -20.64 -15.19 23.28
N GLN A 106 -21.43 -16.26 23.35
CA GLN A 106 -22.28 -16.81 22.29
C GLN A 106 -23.56 -15.99 22.01
N ASN A 107 -23.50 -14.65 21.97
CA ASN A 107 -24.68 -13.87 21.57
C ASN A 107 -24.28 -12.65 20.75
N CYS A 108 -23.99 -12.85 19.47
CA CYS A 108 -23.92 -11.77 18.50
C CYS A 108 -24.65 -12.19 17.20
N PRO A 109 -25.81 -11.59 16.86
CA PRO A 109 -26.76 -12.13 15.87
C PRO A 109 -26.34 -11.95 14.39
N ALA A 110 -25.11 -11.51 14.12
CA ALA A 110 -24.65 -11.18 12.77
C ALA A 110 -23.72 -12.23 12.13
N ALA A 111 -23.38 -13.32 12.83
CA ALA A 111 -22.37 -14.28 12.35
C ALA A 111 -22.88 -15.34 11.34
N ASN A 112 -24.17 -15.36 10.99
CA ASN A 112 -24.77 -16.48 10.25
C ASN A 112 -25.31 -16.12 8.86
N ARG A 113 -24.53 -15.38 8.05
CA ARG A 113 -24.89 -15.13 6.64
C ARG A 113 -23.73 -15.23 5.67
N PHE A 114 -22.81 -16.17 5.92
CA PHE A 114 -21.86 -16.61 4.90
C PHE A 114 -22.37 -17.89 4.23
N CYS A 115 -23.49 -17.74 3.51
CA CYS A 115 -24.07 -18.80 2.70
C CYS A 115 -23.16 -19.02 1.48
N ARG A 116 -22.23 -19.97 1.59
CA ARG A 116 -21.44 -20.47 0.46
C ARG A 116 -22.37 -21.28 -0.43
N SER A 117 -22.79 -20.71 -1.54
CA SER A 117 -23.46 -21.45 -2.60
C SER A 117 -22.45 -22.39 -3.29
N ARG A 118 -22.58 -23.68 -3.03
CA ARG A 118 -22.23 -24.77 -3.95
C ARG A 118 -22.89 -26.05 -3.45
N THR A 119 -23.49 -26.77 -4.41
CA THR A 119 -24.01 -28.16 -4.40
C THR A 119 -25.44 -28.43 -3.87
N GLY A 120 -26.31 -28.88 -4.81
CA GLY A 120 -27.52 -29.73 -4.64
C GLY A 120 -28.80 -29.02 -4.16
N CYS A 121 -29.89 -28.79 -4.92
CA CYS A 121 -30.76 -29.73 -5.65
C CYS A 121 -31.06 -31.02 -4.88
N THR A 122 -32.24 -31.08 -4.24
CA THR A 122 -33.37 -32.06 -4.38
C THR A 122 -34.09 -32.29 -3.05
N GLY A 123 -35.43 -32.25 -3.08
CA GLY A 123 -36.31 -32.86 -2.07
C GLY A 123 -37.10 -31.87 -1.25
#